data_AF-A0A661DBZ5-F1
#
_entry.id   AF-A0A661DBZ5-F1
#
_cell.length_a   1.000
_cell.length_b   1.000
_cell.length_c   1.000
_cell.angle_alpha   90.00
_cell.angle_beta   90.00
_cell.angle_gamma   90.00
#
_symmetry.space_group_name_H-M   'P 1'
#
loop_
_entity.id
_entity.type
_entity.pdbx_description
1 polymer ?
#
loop_
_entity_poly.entity_id
_entity_poly.type
_entity_poly.pdbx_seq_one_letter_code
_entity_poly.pdbx_strand_id
1 'polypeptide(L)'
;MLLIGLNYFRFLRKRVGTVKSKLRKFLREGGKWMGIIELSNTEIVTIYKTLFFKRHGKLPLGIENFDTVLSHLRDCLFGNVLFFDEKPISIQIIYRNISKRKMSFEFVNGAFDPNYKRYAPGSLLIFKNTTEAEKLAKEADLECYYTFAKYDADYKAKWCEISSIFQTTIK
;
A
#
# COMPACT_ATOMS: atom_id res chain seq x y z
N MET A 1 29.09 -4.75 -7.78
CA MET A 1 27.92 -3.97 -8.23
C MET A 1 26.66 -4.77 -7.89
N LEU A 2 26.03 -4.48 -6.75
CA LEU A 2 24.85 -5.21 -6.26
C LEU A 2 23.61 -4.75 -7.04
N LEU A 3 23.29 -5.46 -8.12
CA LEU A 3 22.02 -5.32 -8.82
C LEU A 3 20.91 -5.96 -7.97
N ILE A 4 20.23 -5.15 -7.16
CA ILE A 4 19.02 -5.57 -6.47
C ILE A 4 17.91 -5.56 -7.51
N GLY A 5 17.61 -6.73 -8.08
CA GLY A 5 16.48 -6.93 -8.99
C GLY A 5 15.18 -6.52 -8.31
N LEU A 6 14.66 -5.34 -8.67
CA LEU A 6 13.32 -4.91 -8.32
C LEU A 6 12.35 -5.74 -9.16
N ASN A 7 11.79 -6.82 -8.60
CA ASN A 7 10.67 -7.50 -9.22
C ASN A 7 9.44 -6.59 -9.08
N TYR A 8 8.99 -6.00 -10.20
CA TYR A 8 7.76 -5.23 -10.28
C TYR A 8 6.57 -6.18 -10.50
N PHE A 9 5.43 -5.71 -10.03
CA PHE A 9 4.22 -6.48 -9.93
C PHE A 9 3.14 -5.84 -10.78
N ARG A 10 2.42 -6.66 -11.57
CA ARG A 10 1.17 -6.26 -12.20
C ARG A 10 0.03 -6.88 -11.40
N PHE A 11 -0.89 -6.05 -10.92
CA PHE A 11 -2.00 -6.49 -10.06
C PHE A 11 -2.87 -7.53 -10.79
N LEU A 12 -3.14 -8.65 -10.12
CA LEU A 12 -4.03 -9.70 -10.59
C LEU A 12 -5.20 -9.89 -9.62
N ARG A 13 -6.42 -9.99 -10.18
CA ARG A 13 -7.70 -10.23 -9.49
C ARG A 13 -7.84 -11.62 -8.82
N LYS A 14 -6.75 -12.31 -8.46
CA LYS A 14 -6.83 -13.60 -7.75
C LYS A 14 -7.32 -13.34 -6.31
N ARG A 15 -8.64 -13.44 -6.07
CA ARG A 15 -9.40 -13.36 -4.79
C ARG A 15 -10.21 -12.08 -4.49
N VAL A 16 -10.68 -11.36 -5.51
CA VAL A 16 -11.61 -10.23 -5.32
C VAL A 16 -12.86 -10.60 -4.51
N GLY A 17 -13.46 -11.78 -4.74
CA GLY A 17 -14.70 -12.19 -4.07
C GLY A 17 -14.56 -12.36 -2.55
N THR A 18 -13.54 -13.08 -2.09
CA THR A 18 -13.30 -13.33 -0.65
C THR A 18 -12.97 -12.05 0.09
N VAL A 19 -12.22 -11.14 -0.53
CA VAL A 19 -11.84 -9.85 0.08
C VAL A 19 -13.04 -8.90 0.16
N LYS A 20 -13.91 -8.87 -0.86
CA LYS A 20 -15.17 -8.11 -0.82
C LYS A 20 -16.09 -8.55 0.33
N SER A 21 -16.19 -9.86 0.60
CA SER A 21 -16.98 -10.36 1.73
C SER A 21 -16.42 -9.90 3.08
N LYS A 22 -15.10 -10.01 3.26
CA LYS A 22 -14.41 -9.52 4.47
C LYS A 22 -14.57 -8.01 4.64
N LEU A 23 -14.51 -7.25 3.55
CA LEU A 23 -14.70 -5.80 3.58
C LEU A 23 -16.11 -5.44 4.04
N ARG A 24 -17.15 -6.08 3.47
CA ARG A 24 -18.53 -5.86 3.94
C ARG A 24 -18.71 -6.19 5.42
N LYS A 25 -18.11 -7.30 5.89
CA LYS A 25 -18.13 -7.65 7.32
C LYS A 25 -17.45 -6.58 8.16
N PHE A 26 -16.25 -6.15 7.77
CA PHE A 26 -15.48 -5.12 8.47
C PHE A 26 -16.26 -3.80 8.60
N LEU A 27 -16.83 -3.31 7.49
CA LEU A 27 -17.63 -2.07 7.49
C LEU A 27 -18.89 -2.19 8.36
N ARG A 28 -19.59 -3.33 8.30
CA ARG A 28 -20.79 -3.57 9.11
C ARG A 28 -20.49 -3.63 10.61
N GLU A 29 -19.28 -4.03 10.99
CA GLU A 29 -18.83 -4.09 12.38
C GLU A 29 -18.22 -2.77 12.87
N GLY A 30 -18.43 -1.66 12.17
CA GLY A 30 -17.96 -0.33 12.57
C GLY A 30 -16.60 0.08 11.97
N GLY A 31 -16.04 -0.76 11.09
CA GLY A 31 -14.82 -0.42 10.37
C GLY A 31 -15.01 0.74 9.40
N LYS A 32 -14.01 1.62 9.30
CA LYS A 32 -13.97 2.76 8.37
C LYS A 32 -12.64 2.78 7.62
N TRP A 33 -12.58 3.55 6.54
CA TRP A 33 -11.33 3.92 5.88
C TRP A 33 -11.26 5.43 5.68
N MET A 34 -10.06 5.94 5.51
CA MET A 34 -9.77 7.35 5.20
C MET A 34 -8.61 7.39 4.20
N GLY A 35 -8.69 8.31 3.24
CA GLY A 35 -7.58 8.57 2.32
C GLY A 35 -6.40 9.15 3.10
N ILE A 36 -5.19 8.67 2.85
CA ILE A 36 -4.02 9.12 3.61
C ILE A 36 -3.75 10.63 3.43
N ILE A 37 -4.22 11.22 2.34
CA ILE A 37 -4.09 12.65 2.04
C ILE A 37 -4.94 13.52 2.97
N GLU A 38 -5.93 12.94 3.66
CA GLU A 38 -6.78 13.64 4.63
C GLU A 38 -6.06 13.81 5.99
N LEU A 39 -4.96 13.08 6.23
CA LEU A 39 -4.18 13.12 7.46
C LEU A 39 -2.97 14.04 7.33
N SER A 40 -2.63 14.79 8.37
CA SER A 40 -1.36 15.51 8.43
C SER A 40 -0.15 14.56 8.39
N ASN A 41 1.03 15.08 8.02
CA ASN A 41 2.26 14.28 8.01
C ASN A 41 2.56 13.70 9.41
N THR A 42 2.36 14.50 10.46
CA THR A 42 2.53 14.05 11.84
C THR A 42 1.59 12.92 12.23
N GLU A 43 0.32 12.97 11.80
CA GLU A 43 -0.63 11.86 12.03
C GLU A 43 -0.18 10.60 11.29
N ILE A 44 0.23 10.70 10.02
CA ILE A 44 0.73 9.57 9.23
C ILE A 44 1.93 8.91 9.92
N VAL A 45 2.92 9.71 10.34
CA VAL A 45 4.11 9.24 11.05
C VAL A 45 3.72 8.53 12.34
N THR A 46 2.83 9.15 13.13
CA THR A 46 2.36 8.61 14.41
C THR A 46 1.64 7.27 14.22
N ILE A 47 0.72 7.19 13.26
CA ILE A 47 -0.03 5.98 12.95
C ILE A 47 0.91 4.88 12.46
N TYR A 48 1.77 5.17 11.49
CA TYR A 48 2.71 4.20 10.92
C TYR A 48 3.66 3.68 11.99
N LYS A 49 4.31 4.56 12.76
CA LYS A 49 5.22 4.21 13.84
C LYS A 49 4.54 3.31 14.87
N THR A 50 3.33 3.67 15.30
CA THR A 50 2.58 2.92 16.33
C THR A 50 2.20 1.52 15.85
N LEU A 51 1.63 1.42 14.64
CA LEU A 51 1.22 0.14 14.07
C LEU A 51 2.42 -0.76 13.73
N PHE A 52 3.52 -0.17 13.25
CA PHE A 52 4.73 -0.92 12.95
C PHE A 52 5.34 -1.50 14.24
N PHE A 53 5.42 -0.68 15.30
CA PHE A 53 5.91 -1.14 16.61
C PHE A 53 5.03 -2.27 17.17
N LYS A 54 3.70 -2.13 17.13
CA LYS A 54 2.77 -3.20 17.55
C LYS A 54 3.01 -4.52 16.82
N ARG A 55 3.40 -4.48 15.54
CA ARG A 55 3.61 -5.67 14.72
C ARG A 55 5.01 -6.27 14.88
N HIS A 56 6.03 -5.44 15.05
CA HIS A 56 7.43 -5.85 14.94
C HIS A 56 8.24 -5.70 16.24
N GLY A 57 7.68 -5.07 17.29
CA GLY A 57 8.37 -4.82 18.56
C GLY A 57 9.55 -3.84 18.48
N LYS A 58 9.67 -3.11 17.36
CA LYS A 58 10.74 -2.15 17.09
C LYS A 58 10.24 -1.01 16.21
N LEU A 59 10.98 0.09 16.18
CA LEU A 59 10.66 1.23 15.33
C LEU A 59 11.01 0.97 13.85
N PRO A 60 10.30 1.60 12.90
CA PRO A 60 10.74 1.64 11.51
C PRO A 60 12.10 2.32 11.39
N LEU A 61 12.93 1.87 10.46
CA LEU A 61 14.18 2.54 10.12
C LEU A 61 13.88 3.92 9.51
N GLY A 62 14.63 4.95 9.89
CA GLY A 62 14.51 6.29 9.33
C GLY A 62 13.25 7.05 9.75
N ILE A 63 12.53 6.58 10.78
CA ILE A 63 11.26 7.16 11.22
C ILE A 63 11.41 8.62 11.69
N GLU A 64 12.59 8.98 12.19
CA GLU A 64 12.95 10.32 12.62
C GLU A 64 12.95 11.35 11.48
N ASN A 65 13.19 10.91 10.24
CA ASN A 65 13.20 11.77 9.05
C ASN A 65 11.92 11.65 8.24
N PHE A 66 10.96 10.83 8.67
CA PHE A 66 9.83 10.45 7.83
C PHE A 66 8.85 11.59 7.57
N ASP A 67 8.67 12.49 8.53
CA ASP A 67 7.86 13.70 8.37
C ASP A 67 8.42 14.62 7.26
N THR A 68 9.75 14.80 7.23
CA THR A 68 10.45 15.54 6.17
C THR A 68 10.26 14.89 4.81
N VAL A 69 10.33 13.56 4.72
CA VAL A 69 10.09 12.84 3.47
C VAL A 69 8.66 13.03 2.99
N LEU A 70 7.67 12.90 3.88
CA LEU A 70 6.26 13.12 3.56
C LEU A 70 6.00 14.56 3.09
N SER A 71 6.69 15.54 3.68
CA SER A 71 6.56 16.94 3.29
C SER A 71 7.02 17.19 1.86
N HIS A 72 8.14 16.58 1.43
CA HIS A 72 8.62 16.71 0.05
C HIS A 72 7.81 15.93 -0.97
N LEU A 73 7.15 14.85 -0.56
CA LEU A 73 6.44 13.92 -1.45
C LEU A 73 4.91 13.99 -1.28
N ARG A 74 4.40 15.05 -0.67
CA ARG A 74 2.99 15.17 -0.28
C ARG A 74 2.04 15.04 -1.46
N ASP A 75 2.37 15.69 -2.58
CA ASP A 75 1.53 15.67 -3.79
C ASP A 75 1.53 14.32 -4.52
N CYS A 76 2.57 13.53 -4.26
CA CYS A 76 2.68 12.16 -4.74
C CYS A 76 1.96 11.18 -3.81
N LEU A 77 1.52 11.59 -2.63
CA LEU A 77 1.02 10.68 -1.61
C LEU A 77 -0.32 10.05 -2.02
N PHE A 78 -0.39 8.73 -1.88
CA PHE A 78 -1.57 7.92 -2.12
C PHE A 78 -1.68 6.82 -1.06
N GLY A 79 -2.88 6.26 -0.92
CA GLY A 79 -3.14 5.16 -0.01
C GLY A 79 -4.23 5.48 0.99
N ASN A 80 -4.42 4.57 1.92
CA ASN A 80 -5.55 4.60 2.85
C ASN A 80 -5.12 4.09 4.23
N VAL A 81 -5.88 4.53 5.23
CA VAL A 81 -5.84 4.04 6.61
C VAL A 81 -7.17 3.35 6.93
N LEU A 82 -7.12 2.21 7.63
CA LEU A 82 -8.30 1.57 8.20
C LEU A 82 -8.45 1.96 9.66
N PHE A 83 -9.69 2.24 10.06
CA PHE A 83 -10.08 2.53 11.43
C PHE A 83 -11.09 1.51 11.93
N PHE A 84 -11.03 1.18 13.22
CA PHE A 84 -12.04 0.41 13.92
C PHE A 84 -12.21 1.03 15.31
N ASP A 85 -13.45 1.37 15.69
CA ASP A 85 -13.75 2.16 16.90
C ASP A 85 -12.89 3.44 17.00
N GLU A 86 -12.82 4.20 15.92
CA GLU A 86 -11.99 5.43 15.77
C GLU A 86 -10.47 5.23 15.95
N LYS A 87 -10.01 3.98 16.10
CA LYS A 87 -8.58 3.67 16.23
C LYS A 87 -8.01 3.22 14.89
N PRO A 88 -6.86 3.76 14.46
CA PRO A 88 -6.19 3.27 13.26
C PRO A 88 -5.69 1.84 13.50
N ILE A 89 -6.05 0.91 12.62
CA ILE A 89 -5.67 -0.50 12.71
C ILE A 89 -4.74 -0.94 11.57
N SER A 90 -4.67 -0.17 10.49
CA SER A 90 -3.75 -0.44 9.38
C SER A 90 -3.55 0.79 8.51
N ILE A 91 -2.36 0.93 7.95
CA ILE A 91 -1.98 2.01 7.03
C ILE A 91 -1.19 1.42 5.86
N GLN A 92 -1.41 1.97 4.66
CA GLN A 92 -0.54 1.79 3.51
C GLN A 92 -0.20 3.15 2.92
N ILE A 93 1.09 3.37 2.76
CA ILE A 93 1.71 4.56 2.22
C ILE A 93 2.22 4.19 0.83
N ILE A 94 1.70 4.90 -0.17
CA ILE A 94 1.96 4.65 -1.58
C ILE A 94 2.36 5.97 -2.21
N TYR A 95 3.27 5.95 -3.18
CA TYR A 95 3.54 7.12 -4.01
C TYR A 95 2.99 6.91 -5.41
N ARG A 96 2.20 7.88 -5.88
CA ARG A 96 1.67 7.96 -7.23
C ARG A 96 2.61 8.81 -8.09
N ASN A 97 2.89 8.33 -9.29
CA ASN A 97 3.58 9.08 -10.34
C ASN A 97 2.80 9.00 -11.66
N ILE A 98 2.84 10.07 -12.44
CA ILE A 98 2.14 10.17 -13.73
C ILE A 98 3.17 10.46 -14.83
N SER A 99 3.03 9.76 -15.95
CA SER A 99 3.82 9.97 -17.16
C SER A 99 2.90 9.97 -18.38
N LYS A 100 3.45 10.24 -19.57
CA LYS A 100 2.66 10.38 -20.83
C LYS A 100 1.72 9.22 -21.16
N ARG A 101 1.99 7.99 -20.69
CA ARG A 101 1.18 6.80 -21.02
C ARG A 101 0.71 5.98 -19.83
N LYS A 102 1.22 6.29 -18.63
CA LYS A 102 0.98 5.45 -17.45
C LYS A 102 0.90 6.26 -16.17
N MET A 103 0.10 5.74 -15.25
CA MET A 103 0.05 6.11 -13.85
C MET A 103 0.59 4.95 -13.02
N SER A 104 1.66 5.18 -12.26
CA SER A 104 2.28 4.18 -11.40
C SER A 104 2.02 4.48 -9.92
N PHE A 105 1.85 3.43 -9.14
CA PHE A 105 1.56 3.45 -7.71
C PHE A 105 2.55 2.51 -7.01
N GLU A 106 3.44 3.10 -6.23
CA GLU A 106 4.52 2.38 -5.56
C GLU A 106 4.19 2.17 -4.09
N PHE A 107 3.82 0.95 -3.70
CA PHE A 107 3.57 0.63 -2.29
C PHE A 107 4.88 0.58 -1.51
N VAL A 108 5.17 1.64 -0.77
CA VAL A 108 6.47 1.83 -0.08
C VAL A 108 6.47 1.31 1.35
N ASN A 109 5.45 1.63 2.13
CA ASN A 109 5.42 1.32 3.57
C ASN A 109 4.01 0.95 4.01
N GLY A 110 3.89 0.00 4.93
CA GLY A 110 2.60 -0.34 5.52
C GLY A 110 2.73 -1.06 6.84
N ALA A 111 1.72 -0.91 7.68
CA ALA A 111 1.67 -1.55 8.99
C ALA A 111 0.22 -1.89 9.37
N PHE A 112 0.06 -2.81 10.33
CA PHE A 112 -1.24 -3.15 10.89
C PHE A 112 -1.12 -3.64 12.32
N ASP A 113 -2.19 -3.49 13.10
CA ASP A 113 -2.29 -4.01 14.46
C ASP A 113 -2.63 -5.52 14.44
N PRO A 114 -1.75 -6.41 14.97
CA PRO A 114 -1.98 -7.84 14.98
C PRO A 114 -3.28 -8.30 15.65
N ASN A 115 -3.83 -7.52 16.60
CA ASN A 115 -5.09 -7.83 17.27
C ASN A 115 -6.30 -7.85 16.31
N TYR A 116 -6.17 -7.20 15.16
CA TYR A 116 -7.20 -7.12 14.12
C TYR A 116 -6.94 -8.08 12.95
N LYS A 117 -6.01 -9.04 13.09
CA LYS A 117 -5.64 -10.01 12.03
C LYS A 117 -6.85 -10.79 11.49
N ARG A 118 -7.90 -11.00 12.30
CA ARG A 118 -9.16 -11.64 11.88
C ARG A 118 -9.82 -10.99 10.66
N TYR A 119 -9.67 -9.67 10.49
CA TYR A 119 -10.20 -8.93 9.34
C TYR A 119 -9.27 -8.97 8.11
N ALA A 120 -8.04 -9.46 8.27
CA ALA A 120 -6.99 -9.38 7.27
C ALA A 120 -6.77 -7.94 6.75
N PRO A 121 -6.50 -6.96 7.63
CA PRO A 121 -6.53 -5.53 7.29
C PRO A 121 -5.58 -5.15 6.16
N GLY A 122 -4.39 -5.77 6.08
CA GLY A 122 -3.49 -5.58 4.95
C GLY A 122 -4.10 -5.96 3.60
N SER A 123 -4.88 -7.05 3.54
CA SER A 123 -5.60 -7.45 2.32
C SER A 123 -6.75 -6.51 1.96
N LEU A 124 -7.42 -5.95 2.97
CA LEU A 124 -8.47 -4.95 2.76
C LEU A 124 -7.89 -3.67 2.16
N LEU A 125 -6.75 -3.18 2.68
CA LEU A 125 -6.07 -2.01 2.13
C LEU A 125 -5.51 -2.26 0.73
N ILE A 126 -4.91 -3.42 0.46
CA ILE A 126 -4.46 -3.76 -0.90
C ILE A 126 -5.63 -3.65 -1.87
N PHE A 127 -6.76 -4.28 -1.54
CA PHE A 127 -7.95 -4.25 -2.40
C PHE A 127 -8.49 -2.84 -2.60
N LYS A 128 -8.59 -2.04 -1.54
CA LYS A 128 -9.05 -0.65 -1.60
C LYS A 128 -8.12 0.20 -2.49
N ASN A 129 -6.83 0.18 -2.19
CA ASN A 129 -5.82 0.99 -2.88
C ASN A 129 -5.70 0.62 -4.36
N THR A 130 -5.73 -0.67 -4.72
CA THR A 130 -5.62 -1.08 -6.11
C THR A 130 -6.89 -0.76 -6.89
N THR A 131 -8.08 -0.91 -6.27
CA THR A 131 -9.35 -0.52 -6.90
C THR A 131 -9.40 0.98 -7.18
N GLU A 132 -8.93 1.82 -6.24
CA GLU A 132 -8.87 3.26 -6.44
C GLU A 132 -7.80 3.67 -7.46
N ALA A 133 -6.64 3.03 -7.44
CA ALA A 133 -5.59 3.25 -8.44
C ALA A 133 -6.08 2.96 -9.87
N GLU A 134 -6.73 1.80 -10.07
CA GLU A 134 -7.32 1.42 -11.36
C GLU A 134 -8.38 2.43 -11.81
N LYS A 135 -9.23 2.89 -10.89
CA LYS A 135 -10.26 3.89 -11.18
C LYS A 135 -9.62 5.21 -11.64
N LEU A 136 -8.65 5.72 -10.89
CA LEU A 136 -7.95 6.98 -11.21
C LEU A 136 -7.22 6.91 -12.55
N ALA A 137 -6.52 5.81 -12.83
CA ALA A 137 -5.82 5.63 -14.09
C ALA A 137 -6.81 5.54 -15.27
N LYS A 138 -7.92 4.82 -15.09
CA LYS A 138 -8.98 4.73 -16.10
C LYS A 138 -9.63 6.09 -16.39
N GLU A 139 -9.93 6.88 -15.36
CA GLU A 139 -10.48 8.23 -15.51
C GLU A 139 -9.54 9.18 -16.26
N ALA A 140 -8.22 8.94 -16.18
CA ALA A 140 -7.20 9.69 -16.87
C ALA A 140 -6.79 9.11 -18.25
N ASP A 141 -7.41 8.02 -18.70
CA ASP A 141 -7.02 7.25 -19.90
C ASP A 141 -5.53 6.84 -19.91
N LEU A 142 -5.03 6.39 -18.75
CA LEU A 142 -3.65 5.93 -18.56
C LEU A 142 -3.59 4.46 -18.17
N GLU A 143 -2.52 3.79 -18.56
CA GLU A 143 -2.22 2.44 -18.06
C GLU A 143 -1.90 2.47 -16.56
N CYS A 144 -2.56 1.60 -15.78
CA CYS A 144 -2.35 1.50 -14.34
C CYS A 144 -1.25 0.49 -14.00
N TYR A 145 -0.24 0.94 -13.26
CA TYR A 145 0.81 0.08 -12.69
C TYR A 145 0.78 0.19 -11.17
N TYR A 146 0.62 -0.93 -10.47
CA TYR A 146 0.64 -0.95 -9.01
C TYR A 146 1.69 -1.95 -8.53
N THR A 147 2.70 -1.47 -7.84
CA THR A 147 3.86 -2.26 -7.44
C THR A 147 3.85 -2.53 -5.92
N PHE A 148 4.44 -3.64 -5.49
CA PHE A 148 4.52 -4.06 -4.09
C PHE A 148 5.93 -3.96 -3.50
N ALA A 149 6.76 -3.10 -4.08
CA ALA A 149 8.19 -2.98 -3.80
C ALA A 149 8.89 -4.36 -3.77
N LYS A 150 9.94 -4.52 -2.96
CA LYS A 150 10.75 -5.74 -2.86
C LYS A 150 9.89 -6.99 -2.62
N TYR A 151 10.15 -8.05 -3.38
CA TYR A 151 9.57 -9.37 -3.14
C TYR A 151 10.26 -10.03 -1.94
N ASP A 152 9.60 -9.98 -0.78
CA ASP A 152 10.14 -10.52 0.48
C ASP A 152 9.15 -11.45 1.21
N ALA A 153 7.96 -11.70 0.65
CA ALA A 153 6.94 -12.52 1.30
C ALA A 153 5.95 -13.18 0.33
N ASP A 154 5.67 -14.47 0.57
CA ASP A 154 4.78 -15.32 -0.23
C ASP A 154 3.35 -14.80 -0.37
N TYR A 155 2.89 -13.91 0.53
CA TYR A 155 1.56 -13.33 0.42
C TYR A 155 1.43 -12.35 -0.76
N LYS A 156 2.54 -11.72 -1.20
CA LYS A 156 2.56 -10.77 -2.34
C LYS A 156 2.29 -11.50 -3.67
N ALA A 157 2.72 -12.75 -3.80
CA ALA A 157 2.47 -13.58 -4.98
C ALA A 157 0.97 -13.82 -5.26
N LYS A 158 0.10 -13.62 -4.24
CA LYS A 158 -1.36 -13.76 -4.39
C LYS A 158 -2.00 -12.56 -5.09
N TRP A 159 -1.33 -11.43 -5.14
CA TRP A 159 -1.87 -10.17 -5.64
C TRP A 159 -1.32 -9.76 -6.99
N CYS A 160 -0.30 -10.47 -7.48
CA CYS A 160 0.53 -9.96 -8.55
C CYS A 160 1.09 -11.05 -9.44
N GLU A 161 1.30 -10.72 -10.72
CA GLU A 161 2.24 -11.42 -11.59
C GLU A 161 3.66 -10.90 -11.34
N ILE A 162 4.62 -11.82 -11.19
CA ILE A 162 6.05 -11.49 -11.16
C ILE A 162 6.50 -11.25 -12.60
N SER A 163 7.04 -10.07 -12.88
CA SER A 163 7.70 -9.76 -14.16
C SER A 163 9.15 -9.42 -13.91
N SER A 164 10.06 -10.01 -14.70
CA SER A 164 11.46 -9.59 -14.76
C SER A 164 11.60 -8.38 -15.67
N ILE A 165 12.23 -7.31 -15.18
CA ILE A 165 12.32 -6.02 -15.91
C ILE A 165 13.72 -5.79 -16.49
N PHE A 166 14.61 -6.77 -16.33
CA PHE A 166 15.90 -6.77 -17.00
C PHE A 166 15.95 -7.94 -17.99
N GLN A 167 16.02 -7.64 -19.28
CA GLN A 167 16.74 -8.48 -20.22
C GLN A 167 18.20 -8.04 -20.17
N THR A 168 19.08 -8.93 -19.76
CA THR A 168 20.52 -8.73 -19.92
C THR A 168 20.83 -8.78 -21.41
N THR A 169 20.91 -7.64 -22.09
CA THR A 169 21.51 -7.59 -23.42
C THR A 169 23.03 -7.57 -23.26
N ILE A 170 23.61 -8.69 -22.85
CA ILE A 170 25.03 -8.95 -23.10
C ILE A 170 25.04 -9.76 -24.39
N LYS A 171 25.42 -9.10 -25.49
CA LYS A 171 25.96 -9.77 -26.68
C LYS A 171 27.45 -9.97 -26.46
#